data_AF-T1A5P8-F1
#
_entry.id   AF-T1A5P8-F1
#
_cell.length_a   1.000
_cell.length_b   1.000
_cell.length_c   1.000
_cell.angle_alpha   90.00
_cell.angle_beta   90.00
_cell.angle_gamma   90.00
#
_symmetry.space_group_name_H-M   'P 1'
#
loop_
_entity.id
_entity.type
_entity.pdbx_description
1 polymer ?
#
loop_
_entity_poly.entity_id
_entity_poly.type
_entity_poly.pdbx_seq_one_letter_code
_entity_poly.pdbx_strand_id
1 'polypeptide(L)'
;MLDPLQFAISLGLNVALYTTGALLTREAVVRWKKGWGSVLLLGCAYGILEEGLALSTMFNPNAPPVIGNYGLYGHVGGISWVWALFIDGFHAVWSIALPILLLHLALPALRGKSLLGPREVIVTMCILAIDVLTGMVLVGSSEHFWAGPTLWSVSLVVIAILIGAARGAPADLFTPWRKFPTIGPRGAALLGLCVFPSYLLLLVLWRGAGGPLVGPLLLLGILGIMDALFIGLVRRWVGRAAHDPVLVALAAGLIAPLCVYGFIAQVSTGLGPPGRYRR
;
A
#
# COMPACT_ATOMS: atom_id res chain seq x y z
N MET A 1 -12.66 -12.68 -20.77
CA MET A 1 -11.23 -12.97 -20.54
C MET A 1 -10.46 -11.78 -21.08
N LEU A 2 -9.49 -11.25 -20.35
CA LEU A 2 -8.57 -10.24 -20.89
C LEU A 2 -7.82 -10.87 -22.08
N ASP A 3 -7.64 -10.10 -23.14
CA ASP A 3 -6.76 -10.47 -24.25
C ASP A 3 -5.34 -10.73 -23.71
N PRO A 4 -4.64 -11.81 -24.12
CA PRO A 4 -3.31 -12.14 -23.58
C PRO A 4 -2.31 -10.99 -23.64
N LEU A 5 -2.38 -10.14 -24.67
CA LEU A 5 -1.54 -8.95 -24.79
C LEU A 5 -1.91 -7.90 -23.74
N GLN A 6 -3.20 -7.62 -23.54
CA GLN A 6 -3.67 -6.70 -22.49
C GLN A 6 -3.25 -7.18 -21.10
N PHE A 7 -3.33 -8.49 -20.83
CA PHE A 7 -2.83 -9.07 -19.58
C PHE A 7 -1.32 -8.86 -19.42
N ALA A 8 -0.52 -9.15 -20.45
CA ALA A 8 0.93 -8.99 -20.40
C ALA A 8 1.36 -7.53 -20.18
N ILE A 9 0.69 -6.58 -20.85
CA ILE A 9 0.92 -5.14 -20.66
C ILE A 9 0.57 -4.74 -19.23
N SER A 10 -0.60 -5.14 -18.74
CA SER A 10 -1.04 -4.81 -17.37
C SER A 10 -0.08 -5.39 -16.33
N LEU A 11 0.38 -6.62 -16.51
CA LEU A 11 1.37 -7.26 -15.65
C LEU A 11 2.70 -6.50 -15.68
N GLY A 12 3.17 -6.12 -16.87
CA GLY A 12 4.40 -5.34 -17.04
C GLY A 12 4.36 -4.01 -16.30
N LEU A 13 3.24 -3.27 -16.42
CA LEU A 13 3.03 -2.00 -15.71
C LEU A 13 3.02 -2.21 -14.19
N ASN A 14 2.24 -3.19 -13.69
CA ASN A 14 2.20 -3.50 -12.26
C ASN A 14 3.58 -3.88 -11.72
N VAL A 15 4.33 -4.73 -12.43
CA VAL A 15 5.69 -5.10 -12.04
C VAL A 15 6.60 -3.87 -12.01
N ALA A 16 6.54 -3.01 -13.03
CA ALA A 16 7.34 -1.80 -13.07
C ALA A 16 7.00 -0.84 -11.91
N LEU A 17 5.72 -0.54 -11.71
CA LEU A 17 5.22 0.37 -10.69
C LEU A 17 5.65 -0.05 -9.28
N TYR A 18 5.28 -1.26 -8.85
CA TYR A 18 5.58 -1.73 -7.49
C TYR A 18 7.08 -1.96 -7.27
N THR A 19 7.79 -2.52 -8.26
CA THR A 19 9.23 -2.80 -8.12
C THR A 19 10.02 -1.51 -8.00
N THR A 20 9.76 -0.53 -8.87
CA THR A 20 10.47 0.74 -8.83
C THR A 20 10.15 1.54 -7.57
N GLY A 21 8.90 1.57 -7.12
CA GLY A 21 8.48 2.20 -5.86
C GLY A 21 9.21 1.62 -4.64
N ALA A 22 9.22 0.29 -4.50
CA ALA A 22 9.91 -0.38 -3.41
C ALA A 22 11.44 -0.20 -3.46
N LEU A 23 12.05 -0.29 -4.66
CA LEU A 23 13.49 -0.10 -4.85
C LEU A 23 13.93 1.33 -4.52
N LEU A 24 13.24 2.35 -5.03
CA LEU A 24 13.57 3.75 -4.76
C LEU A 24 13.40 4.09 -3.28
N THR A 25 12.33 3.60 -2.65
CA THR A 25 12.11 3.78 -1.22
C THR A 25 13.24 3.18 -0.40
N ARG A 26 13.60 1.93 -0.68
CA ARG A 26 14.71 1.25 0.01
C ARG A 26 16.03 1.98 -0.19
N GLU A 27 16.34 2.33 -1.44
CA GLU A 27 17.58 3.00 -1.80
C GLU A 27 17.71 4.37 -1.12
N ALA A 28 16.61 5.14 -1.06
CA ALA A 28 16.54 6.40 -0.33
C ALA A 28 16.82 6.19 1.16
N VAL A 29 16.14 5.25 1.82
CA VAL A 29 16.30 4.98 3.25
C VAL A 29 17.73 4.53 3.59
N VAL A 30 18.33 3.68 2.76
CA VAL A 30 19.73 3.25 2.92
C VAL A 30 20.69 4.43 2.80
N ARG A 31 20.56 5.24 1.73
CA ARG A 31 21.45 6.39 1.49
C ARG A 31 21.28 7.49 2.54
N TRP A 32 20.06 7.71 3.03
CA TRP A 32 19.75 8.70 4.07
C TRP A 32 20.02 8.19 5.48
N LYS A 33 20.42 6.92 5.65
CA LYS A 33 20.64 6.25 6.94
C LYS A 33 19.41 6.35 7.85
N LYS A 34 18.24 6.03 7.30
CA LYS A 34 16.94 6.12 7.99
C LYS A 34 16.38 4.75 8.37
N GLY A 35 15.28 4.75 9.13
CA GLY A 35 14.59 3.56 9.61
C GLY A 35 13.19 3.37 9.02
N TRP A 36 12.41 2.50 9.66
CA TRP A 36 11.07 2.11 9.21
C TRP A 36 10.06 3.27 9.19
N GLY A 37 10.23 4.30 10.02
CA GLY A 37 9.42 5.52 9.93
C GLY A 37 9.51 6.19 8.56
N SER A 38 10.72 6.31 8.01
CA SER A 38 10.92 6.86 6.66
C SER A 38 10.42 5.92 5.57
N VAL A 39 10.49 4.59 5.78
CA VAL A 39 9.90 3.61 4.85
C VAL A 39 8.39 3.82 4.74
N LEU A 40 7.69 3.97 5.87
CA LEU A 40 6.23 4.18 5.86
C LEU A 40 5.85 5.53 5.25
N LEU A 41 6.58 6.61 5.55
CA LEU A 41 6.34 7.93 4.95
C LEU A 41 6.53 7.93 3.42
N LEU A 42 7.59 7.27 2.93
CA LEU A 42 7.81 7.09 1.50
C LEU A 42 6.78 6.13 0.89
N GLY A 43 6.29 5.17 1.68
CA GLY A 43 5.16 4.31 1.33
C GLY A 43 3.88 5.09 1.06
N CYS A 44 3.54 6.06 1.91
CA CYS A 44 2.44 6.98 1.69
C CYS A 44 2.69 7.89 0.45
N ALA A 45 3.92 8.37 0.26
CA ALA A 45 4.25 9.15 -0.93
C ALA A 45 4.04 8.33 -2.22
N TYR A 46 4.38 7.04 -2.18
CA TYR A 46 4.12 6.09 -3.26
C TYR A 46 2.61 5.81 -3.44
N GLY A 47 1.85 5.64 -2.36
CA GLY A 47 0.40 5.44 -2.44
C GLY A 47 -0.33 6.61 -3.12
N ILE A 48 0.03 7.85 -2.79
CA ILE A 48 -0.51 9.05 -3.46
C ILE A 48 -0.06 9.13 -4.93
N LEU A 49 1.17 8.71 -5.25
CA LEU A 49 1.67 8.67 -6.63
C LEU A 49 0.85 7.68 -7.48
N GLU A 50 0.59 6.49 -6.96
CA GLU A 50 -0.18 5.45 -7.64
C GLU A 50 -1.67 5.81 -7.69
N GLU A 51 -2.34 5.89 -6.56
CA GLU A 51 -3.79 6.01 -6.46
C GLU A 51 -4.29 7.44 -6.75
N GLY A 52 -3.44 8.44 -6.53
CA GLY A 52 -3.75 9.83 -6.85
C GLY A 52 -3.43 10.17 -8.31
N LEU A 53 -2.18 9.98 -8.74
CA LEU A 53 -1.74 10.43 -10.07
C LEU A 53 -1.98 9.37 -11.16
N ALA A 54 -1.54 8.12 -10.95
CA ALA A 54 -1.64 7.09 -11.98
C ALA A 54 -3.09 6.59 -12.18
N LEU A 55 -3.81 6.35 -11.09
CA LEU A 55 -5.13 5.68 -11.14
C LEU A 55 -6.31 6.62 -10.84
N SER A 56 -6.06 7.81 -10.28
CA SER A 56 -7.11 8.79 -9.90
C SER A 56 -8.20 8.25 -8.98
N THR A 57 -8.02 7.11 -8.32
CA THR A 57 -8.97 6.47 -7.41
C THR A 57 -9.19 7.30 -6.13
N MET A 58 -8.20 8.09 -5.70
CA MET A 58 -8.39 9.06 -4.62
C MET A 58 -9.39 10.17 -4.97
N PHE A 59 -9.63 10.41 -6.26
CA PHE A 59 -10.38 11.56 -6.77
C PHE A 59 -11.65 11.19 -7.52
N ASN A 60 -11.68 10.04 -8.19
CA ASN A 60 -12.84 9.57 -8.93
C ASN A 60 -13.78 8.84 -7.97
N PRO A 61 -14.94 9.41 -7.59
CA PRO A 61 -15.88 8.77 -6.67
C PRO A 61 -16.53 7.50 -7.26
N ASN A 62 -16.34 7.24 -8.56
CA ASN A 62 -16.93 6.11 -9.28
C ASN A 62 -15.89 5.07 -9.75
N ALA A 63 -14.60 5.18 -9.37
CA ALA A 63 -13.57 4.31 -9.93
C ALA A 63 -13.82 2.81 -9.62
N PRO A 64 -13.86 1.93 -10.63
CA PRO A 64 -13.85 0.48 -10.43
C PRO A 64 -12.49 0.02 -9.86
N PRO A 65 -12.39 -1.16 -9.22
CA PRO A 65 -13.46 -2.08 -8.82
C PRO A 65 -13.94 -1.88 -7.37
N VAL A 66 -13.33 -0.97 -6.62
CA VAL A 66 -13.52 -0.88 -5.16
C VAL A 66 -14.32 0.32 -4.72
N ILE A 67 -14.42 1.39 -5.53
CA ILE A 67 -14.97 2.65 -5.01
C ILE A 67 -16.50 2.61 -4.93
N GLY A 68 -17.23 2.01 -5.87
CA GLY A 68 -18.69 1.78 -5.77
C GLY A 68 -19.46 2.84 -4.97
N ASN A 69 -20.18 2.44 -3.92
CA ASN A 69 -20.83 3.38 -2.99
C ASN A 69 -19.87 4.01 -1.95
N TYR A 70 -18.61 3.60 -1.84
CA TYR A 70 -17.61 4.13 -0.90
C TYR A 70 -17.06 5.50 -1.33
N GLY A 71 -17.00 5.80 -2.63
CA GLY A 71 -16.45 7.05 -3.15
C GLY A 71 -17.34 8.27 -3.01
N LEU A 72 -18.62 8.08 -2.71
CA LEU A 72 -19.57 9.19 -2.57
C LEU A 72 -19.62 9.73 -1.13
N TYR A 73 -19.29 8.91 -0.13
CA TYR A 73 -19.38 9.29 1.29
C TYR A 73 -18.02 9.69 1.85
N GLY A 74 -17.91 10.92 2.36
CA GLY A 74 -16.62 11.50 2.74
C GLY A 74 -15.83 12.05 1.55
N HIS A 75 -16.49 12.24 0.40
CA HIS A 75 -15.91 12.93 -0.75
C HIS A 75 -16.01 14.44 -0.56
N VAL A 76 -14.91 15.08 -0.22
CA VAL A 76 -14.87 16.52 0.07
C VAL A 76 -13.66 17.15 -0.60
N GLY A 77 -13.88 18.25 -1.32
CA GLY A 77 -12.81 18.94 -2.05
C GLY A 77 -12.25 18.15 -3.23
N GLY A 78 -13.05 17.26 -3.84
CA GLY A 78 -12.60 16.39 -4.93
C GLY A 78 -11.84 15.14 -4.49
N ILE A 79 -11.83 14.83 -3.19
CA ILE A 79 -11.05 13.73 -2.60
C ILE A 79 -11.97 12.80 -1.81
N SER A 80 -11.91 11.51 -2.13
CA SER A 80 -12.57 10.42 -1.40
C SER A 80 -11.76 10.04 -0.17
N TRP A 81 -11.82 10.84 0.91
CA TRP A 81 -10.89 10.76 2.04
C TRP A 81 -10.83 9.39 2.75
N VAL A 82 -11.98 8.73 2.88
CA VAL A 82 -12.06 7.39 3.49
C VAL A 82 -11.25 6.38 2.66
N TRP A 83 -11.46 6.40 1.34
CA TRP A 83 -10.70 5.55 0.41
C TRP A 83 -9.22 5.92 0.43
N ALA A 84 -8.90 7.22 0.32
CA ALA A 84 -7.54 7.72 0.28
C ALA A 84 -6.73 7.24 1.50
N LEU A 85 -7.27 7.36 2.72
CA LEU A 85 -6.56 6.92 3.93
C LEU A 85 -6.41 5.38 3.99
N PHE A 86 -7.46 4.64 3.64
CA PHE A 86 -7.41 3.18 3.60
C PHE A 86 -6.36 2.66 2.60
N ILE A 87 -6.41 3.16 1.36
CA ILE A 87 -5.55 2.66 0.29
C ILE A 87 -4.10 3.14 0.46
N ASP A 88 -3.89 4.33 1.01
CA ASP A 88 -2.54 4.83 1.28
C ASP A 88 -1.85 4.02 2.39
N GLY A 89 -2.56 3.72 3.48
CA GLY A 89 -2.09 2.80 4.51
C GLY A 89 -1.81 1.40 3.96
N PHE A 90 -2.65 0.93 3.03
CA PHE A 90 -2.44 -0.33 2.33
C PHE A 90 -1.13 -0.32 1.54
N HIS A 91 -0.88 0.69 0.71
CA HIS A 91 0.36 0.78 -0.08
C HIS A 91 1.60 0.94 0.79
N ALA A 92 1.51 1.72 1.87
CA ALA A 92 2.63 1.89 2.79
C ALA A 92 3.07 0.56 3.41
N VAL A 93 2.11 -0.29 3.80
CA VAL A 93 2.39 -1.59 4.44
C VAL A 93 2.68 -2.68 3.42
N TRP A 94 1.79 -2.93 2.45
CA TRP A 94 1.84 -4.09 1.57
C TRP A 94 2.63 -3.87 0.28
N SER A 95 2.56 -2.68 -0.32
CA SER A 95 3.28 -2.40 -1.57
C SER A 95 4.74 -2.02 -1.32
N ILE A 96 5.05 -1.44 -0.16
CA ILE A 96 6.39 -0.89 0.12
C ILE A 96 7.08 -1.57 1.30
N ALA A 97 6.54 -1.48 2.52
CA ALA A 97 7.24 -1.99 3.69
C ALA A 97 7.43 -3.51 3.67
N LEU A 98 6.40 -4.26 3.25
CA LEU A 98 6.41 -5.73 3.22
C LEU A 98 7.42 -6.29 2.21
N PRO A 99 7.50 -5.85 0.93
CA PRO A 99 8.53 -6.31 0.01
C PRO A 99 9.96 -6.00 0.50
N ILE A 100 10.18 -4.82 1.10
CA ILE A 100 11.46 -4.46 1.70
C ILE A 100 11.81 -5.38 2.88
N LEU A 101 10.82 -5.69 3.72
CA LEU A 101 10.96 -6.64 4.83
C LEU A 101 11.33 -8.04 4.33
N LEU A 102 10.60 -8.56 3.35
CA LEU A 102 10.85 -9.87 2.75
C LEU A 102 12.25 -9.93 2.14
N LEU A 103 12.69 -8.89 1.44
CA LEU A 103 14.05 -8.80 0.92
C LEU A 103 15.09 -8.84 2.05
N HIS A 104 14.88 -8.12 3.16
CA HIS A 104 15.77 -8.15 4.32
C HIS A 104 15.83 -9.54 4.98
N LEU A 105 14.74 -10.29 4.99
CA LEU A 105 14.69 -11.64 5.55
C LEU A 105 15.34 -12.66 4.62
N ALA A 106 15.06 -12.57 3.31
CA ALA A 106 15.58 -13.50 2.31
C ALA A 106 17.07 -13.28 2.02
N LEU A 107 17.53 -12.03 2.01
CA LEU A 107 18.91 -11.67 1.67
C LEU A 107 19.54 -10.76 2.75
N PRO A 108 19.84 -11.30 3.96
CA PRO A 108 20.40 -10.52 5.06
C PRO A 108 21.73 -9.82 4.70
N ALA A 109 22.52 -10.41 3.81
CA ALA A 109 23.80 -9.87 3.34
C ALA A 109 23.68 -8.53 2.59
N LEU A 110 22.47 -8.18 2.13
CA LEU A 110 22.16 -6.92 1.45
C LEU A 110 21.61 -5.85 2.41
N ARG A 111 21.37 -6.15 3.69
CA ARG A 111 20.87 -5.17 4.67
C ARG A 111 21.83 -3.97 4.77
N GLY A 112 21.29 -2.76 4.64
CA GLY A 112 22.07 -1.52 4.71
C GLY A 112 23.00 -1.26 3.52
N LYS A 113 22.98 -2.11 2.48
CA LYS A 113 23.76 -1.91 1.25
C LYS A 113 22.89 -1.33 0.15
N SER A 114 23.45 -0.35 -0.55
CA SER A 114 22.88 0.18 -1.78
C SER A 114 22.82 -0.93 -2.84
N LEU A 115 21.69 -1.05 -3.54
CA LEU A 115 21.53 -2.01 -4.65
C LEU A 115 21.70 -1.34 -6.01
N LEU A 116 21.48 -0.03 -6.06
CA LEU A 116 21.50 0.75 -7.28
C LEU A 116 22.65 1.75 -7.21
N GLY A 117 23.44 1.87 -8.27
CA GLY A 117 24.34 3.01 -8.43
C GLY A 117 23.58 4.30 -8.77
N PRO A 118 24.27 5.43 -8.97
CA PRO A 118 23.62 6.71 -9.29
C PRO A 118 22.84 6.66 -10.62
N ARG A 119 23.37 5.97 -11.63
CA ARG A 119 22.72 5.83 -12.94
C ARG A 119 21.47 4.98 -12.84
N GLU A 120 21.55 3.88 -12.10
CA GLU A 120 20.45 2.95 -11.93
C GLU A 120 19.28 3.62 -11.19
N VAL A 121 19.56 4.49 -10.21
CA VAL A 121 18.52 5.31 -9.57
C VAL A 121 17.78 6.18 -10.58
N ILE A 122 18.50 6.86 -11.48
CA ILE A 122 17.88 7.70 -12.52
C ILE A 122 17.02 6.83 -13.44
N VAL A 123 17.54 5.69 -13.88
CA VAL A 123 16.79 4.74 -14.74
C VAL A 123 15.52 4.26 -14.02
N THR A 124 15.60 3.87 -12.75
CA THR A 124 14.45 3.45 -11.95
C THR A 124 13.43 4.58 -11.77
N MET A 125 13.86 5.83 -11.57
CA MET A 125 12.97 7.00 -11.54
C MET A 125 12.29 7.23 -12.88
N CYS A 126 13.00 7.10 -14.00
CA CYS A 126 12.42 7.23 -15.34
C CYS A 126 11.39 6.13 -15.62
N ILE A 127 11.66 4.88 -15.24
CA ILE A 127 10.70 3.78 -15.38
C ILE A 127 9.43 4.09 -14.58
N LEU A 128 9.56 4.50 -13.31
CA LEU A 128 8.42 4.86 -12.48
C LEU A 128 7.62 6.03 -13.09
N ALA A 129 8.29 7.06 -13.59
CA ALA A 129 7.63 8.20 -14.21
C ALA A 129 6.88 7.81 -15.49
N ILE A 130 7.49 7.01 -16.36
CA ILE A 130 6.84 6.51 -17.57
C ILE A 130 5.63 5.65 -17.22
N ASP A 131 5.75 4.78 -16.20
CA ASP A 131 4.66 3.94 -15.75
C ASP A 131 3.48 4.75 -15.23
N VAL A 132 3.72 5.71 -14.32
CA VAL A 132 2.70 6.62 -13.78
C VAL A 132 2.01 7.42 -14.89
N LEU A 133 2.78 7.97 -15.84
CA LEU A 133 2.23 8.71 -16.97
C LEU A 133 1.38 7.80 -17.88
N THR A 134 1.83 6.55 -18.09
CA THR A 134 1.09 5.57 -18.88
C THR A 134 -0.22 5.19 -18.19
N GLY A 135 -0.18 4.89 -16.88
CA GLY A 135 -1.37 4.63 -16.06
C GLY A 135 -2.35 5.80 -16.11
N MET A 136 -1.85 7.03 -15.92
CA MET A 136 -2.65 8.24 -15.97
C MET A 136 -3.39 8.42 -17.30
N VAL A 137 -2.71 8.15 -18.43
CA VAL A 137 -3.34 8.23 -19.76
C VAL A 137 -4.34 7.10 -19.98
N LEU A 138 -3.97 5.86 -19.65
CA LEU A 138 -4.82 4.69 -19.87
C LEU A 138 -6.09 4.76 -19.02
N VAL A 139 -5.95 5.01 -17.72
CA VAL A 139 -7.06 5.10 -16.76
C VAL A 139 -7.92 6.32 -17.02
N GLY A 140 -7.31 7.49 -17.28
CA GLY A 140 -8.08 8.68 -17.65
C GLY A 140 -8.92 8.48 -18.91
N SER A 141 -8.41 7.72 -19.88
CA SER A 141 -9.11 7.39 -21.11
C SER A 141 -10.21 6.34 -20.91
N SER A 142 -9.97 5.30 -20.09
CA SER A 142 -10.94 4.22 -19.86
C SER A 142 -12.06 4.61 -18.91
N GLU A 143 -11.75 5.38 -17.87
CA GLU A 143 -12.70 5.81 -16.84
C GLU A 143 -13.39 7.14 -17.19
N HIS A 144 -12.98 7.78 -18.28
CA HIS A 144 -13.46 9.10 -18.69
C HIS A 144 -13.41 10.14 -17.55
N PHE A 145 -12.39 10.05 -16.71
CA PHE A 145 -12.22 10.88 -15.52
C PHE A 145 -10.93 11.70 -15.59
N TRP A 146 -11.02 12.96 -15.16
CA TRP A 146 -9.89 13.87 -15.07
C TRP A 146 -9.92 14.61 -13.74
N ALA A 147 -8.91 14.37 -12.89
CA ALA A 147 -8.80 15.01 -11.57
C ALA A 147 -8.53 16.52 -11.65
N GLY A 148 -8.02 17.01 -12.79
CA GLY A 148 -7.65 18.40 -12.96
C GLY A 148 -6.25 18.75 -12.43
N PRO A 149 -5.68 19.88 -12.89
CA PRO A 149 -4.32 20.28 -12.54
C PRO A 149 -4.17 20.63 -11.05
N THR A 150 -5.26 21.07 -10.40
CA THR A 150 -5.27 21.41 -8.98
C THR A 150 -4.99 20.19 -8.12
N LEU A 151 -5.72 19.09 -8.30
CA LEU A 151 -5.55 17.88 -7.50
C LEU A 151 -4.19 17.23 -7.76
N TRP A 152 -3.73 17.20 -9.01
CA TRP A 152 -2.36 16.73 -9.32
C TRP A 152 -1.27 17.58 -8.66
N SER A 153 -1.42 18.91 -8.68
CA SER A 153 -0.45 19.81 -8.03
C SER A 153 -0.44 19.60 -6.53
N VAL A 154 -1.61 19.43 -5.90
CA VAL A 154 -1.74 19.11 -4.47
C VAL A 154 -1.07 17.78 -4.16
N SER A 155 -1.30 16.72 -4.94
CA SER A 155 -0.61 15.44 -4.78
C SER A 155 0.90 15.58 -4.83
N LEU A 156 1.44 16.30 -5.81
CA LEU A 156 2.88 16.51 -5.94
C LEU A 156 3.47 17.27 -4.74
N VAL A 157 2.75 18.27 -4.23
CA VAL A 157 3.15 18.99 -3.01
C VAL A 157 3.15 18.07 -1.79
N VAL A 158 2.10 17.26 -1.60
CA VAL A 158 2.02 16.33 -0.46
C VAL A 158 3.10 15.26 -0.56
N ILE A 159 3.34 14.71 -1.76
CA ILE A 159 4.45 13.78 -2.03
C ILE A 159 5.80 14.41 -1.66
N ALA A 160 6.04 15.67 -2.06
CA ALA A 160 7.27 16.38 -1.72
C ALA A 160 7.42 16.61 -0.20
N ILE A 161 6.33 16.94 0.50
CA ILE A 161 6.30 17.06 1.95
C ILE A 161 6.62 15.73 2.62
N LEU A 162 6.02 14.62 2.18
CA LEU A 162 6.27 13.28 2.72
C LEU A 162 7.72 12.83 2.49
N ILE A 163 8.28 13.10 1.31
CA ILE A 163 9.71 12.84 1.01
C ILE A 163 10.61 13.68 1.91
N GLY A 164 10.31 14.98 2.07
CA GLY A 164 11.02 15.89 2.96
C GLY A 164 10.97 15.42 4.42
N ALA A 165 9.78 15.03 4.90
CA ALA A 165 9.56 14.47 6.22
C ALA A 165 10.31 13.15 6.41
N ALA A 166 10.29 12.26 5.43
CA ALA A 166 11.03 11.00 5.47
C ALA A 166 12.55 11.21 5.57
N ARG A 167 13.07 12.21 4.85
CA ARG A 167 14.49 12.59 4.90
C ARG A 167 14.86 13.29 6.21
N GLY A 168 13.93 14.07 6.78
CA GLY A 168 14.12 14.77 8.06
C GLY A 168 13.90 13.88 9.30
N ALA A 169 13.11 12.81 9.18
CA ALA A 169 12.68 11.97 10.29
C ALA A 169 13.86 11.35 11.07
N PRO A 170 13.76 11.18 12.40
CA PRO A 170 14.75 10.45 13.18
C PRO A 170 14.95 9.03 12.63
N ALA A 171 16.19 8.54 12.59
CA ALA A 171 16.49 7.20 12.09
C ALA A 171 15.87 6.10 12.95
N ASP A 172 15.60 6.41 14.22
CA ASP A 172 14.95 5.53 15.19
C ASP A 172 13.42 5.70 15.25
N LEU A 173 12.83 6.50 14.35
CA LEU A 173 11.38 6.63 14.23
C LEU A 173 10.75 5.25 13.98
N PHE A 174 9.79 4.91 14.83
CA PHE A 174 9.13 3.60 14.89
C PHE A 174 10.02 2.40 15.17
N THR A 175 11.19 2.60 15.78
CA THR A 175 11.97 1.47 16.30
C THR A 175 11.23 0.73 17.42
N PRO A 176 11.38 -0.61 17.52
CA PRO A 176 10.84 -1.37 18.62
C PRO A 176 11.42 -0.96 19.97
N TRP A 177 10.58 -0.89 21.00
CA TRP A 177 10.97 -0.44 22.34
C TRP A 177 11.83 -1.47 23.08
N ARG A 178 11.61 -2.75 22.83
CA ARG A 178 12.29 -3.85 23.53
C ARG A 178 13.49 -4.36 22.74
N LYS A 179 14.49 -4.88 23.47
CA LYS A 179 15.68 -5.51 22.84
C LYS A 179 15.29 -6.82 22.15
N PHE A 180 14.51 -7.66 22.81
CA PHE A 180 14.08 -8.96 22.33
C PHE A 180 12.56 -9.00 22.10
N PRO A 181 12.06 -9.89 21.23
CA PRO A 181 10.63 -10.09 21.04
C PRO A 181 9.96 -10.54 22.34
N THR A 182 8.74 -10.06 22.57
CA THR A 182 7.89 -10.56 23.67
C THR A 182 6.71 -11.38 23.16
N ILE A 183 6.53 -11.44 21.84
CA ILE A 183 5.53 -12.27 21.18
C ILE A 183 6.25 -13.40 20.44
N GLY A 184 5.65 -14.61 20.49
CA GLY A 184 6.12 -15.72 19.67
C GLY A 184 5.66 -15.60 18.21
N PRO A 185 6.21 -16.43 17.30
CA PRO A 185 5.85 -16.40 15.87
C PRO A 185 4.34 -16.53 15.62
N ARG A 186 3.64 -17.42 16.35
CA ARG A 186 2.18 -17.58 16.22
C ARG A 186 1.42 -16.29 16.50
N GLY A 187 1.79 -15.57 17.56
CA GLY A 187 1.14 -14.30 17.89
C GLY A 187 1.43 -13.21 16.85
N ALA A 188 2.63 -13.20 16.28
CA ALA A 188 2.98 -12.27 15.20
C ALA A 188 2.23 -12.58 13.90
N ALA A 189 2.06 -13.86 13.55
CA ALA A 189 1.22 -14.27 12.43
C ALA A 189 -0.24 -13.85 12.61
N LEU A 190 -0.80 -14.04 13.82
CA LEU A 190 -2.15 -13.58 14.13
C LEU A 190 -2.27 -12.05 14.05
N LEU A 191 -1.27 -11.31 14.56
CA LEU A 191 -1.22 -9.86 14.43
C LEU A 191 -1.31 -9.43 12.96
N GLY A 192 -0.48 -10.01 12.08
CA GLY A 192 -0.51 -9.72 10.65
C GLY A 192 -1.83 -10.14 9.98
N LEU A 193 -2.33 -11.34 10.31
CA LEU A 193 -3.57 -11.90 9.77
C LEU A 193 -4.77 -11.00 10.01
N CYS A 194 -4.83 -10.34 11.17
CA CYS A 194 -5.97 -9.51 11.56
C CYS A 194 -5.98 -8.13 10.89
N VAL A 195 -4.85 -7.62 10.39
CA VAL A 195 -4.76 -6.23 9.89
C VAL A 195 -5.68 -6.01 8.69
N PHE A 196 -5.47 -6.74 7.59
CA PHE A 196 -6.27 -6.55 6.38
C PHE A 196 -7.78 -6.84 6.57
N PRO A 197 -8.19 -7.96 7.20
CA PRO A 197 -9.60 -8.21 7.49
C PRO A 197 -10.24 -7.15 8.38
N SER A 198 -9.49 -6.51 9.28
CA SER A 198 -10.04 -5.44 10.11
C SER A 198 -10.40 -4.20 9.30
N TYR A 199 -9.60 -3.82 8.30
CA TYR A 199 -9.97 -2.76 7.36
C TYR A 199 -11.18 -3.15 6.51
N LEU A 200 -11.20 -4.39 5.98
CA LEU A 200 -12.35 -4.86 5.21
C LEU A 200 -13.64 -4.89 6.03
N LEU A 201 -13.57 -5.38 7.27
CA LEU A 201 -14.71 -5.39 8.19
C LEU A 201 -15.21 -3.97 8.42
N LEU A 202 -14.31 -3.02 8.64
CA LEU A 202 -14.67 -1.61 8.82
C LEU A 202 -15.38 -1.03 7.60
N LEU A 203 -14.89 -1.31 6.39
CA LEU A 203 -15.54 -0.94 5.13
C LEU A 203 -16.92 -1.61 4.99
N VAL A 204 -17.06 -2.90 5.32
CA VAL A 204 -18.33 -3.63 5.23
C VAL A 204 -19.36 -3.13 6.25
N LEU A 205 -18.97 -2.93 7.51
CA LEU A 205 -19.83 -2.39 8.56
C LEU A 205 -20.32 -0.99 8.20
N TRP A 206 -19.42 -0.18 7.62
CA TRP A 206 -19.76 1.13 7.10
C TRP A 206 -20.82 1.06 5.99
N ARG A 207 -20.64 0.13 5.03
CA ARG A 207 -21.60 -0.09 3.94
C ARG A 207 -22.97 -0.58 4.45
N GLY A 208 -22.97 -1.52 5.39
CA GLY A 208 -24.18 -2.14 5.93
C GLY A 208 -25.03 -1.18 6.77
N ALA A 209 -24.43 -0.13 7.33
CA ALA A 209 -25.13 0.88 8.12
C ALA A 209 -25.92 1.91 7.28
N GLY A 210 -25.92 1.81 5.94
CA GLY A 210 -26.69 2.69 5.04
C GLY A 210 -26.24 4.16 4.98
N GLY A 211 -25.17 4.53 5.72
CA GLY A 211 -24.87 5.91 6.15
C GLY A 211 -25.95 6.46 7.11
N PRO A 212 -25.68 7.32 8.13
CA PRO A 212 -24.46 7.92 8.69
C PRO A 212 -24.28 7.54 10.19
N LEU A 213 -24.46 6.26 10.57
CA LEU A 213 -24.35 5.86 11.99
C LEU A 213 -22.96 6.14 12.60
N VAL A 214 -21.94 6.21 11.74
CA VAL A 214 -20.58 6.66 12.03
C VAL A 214 -20.31 7.76 10.99
N GLY A 215 -19.83 8.95 11.38
CA GLY A 215 -19.52 10.04 10.43
C GLY A 215 -18.17 9.84 9.75
N PRO A 216 -17.90 10.38 8.53
CA PRO A 216 -16.64 10.16 7.82
C PRO A 216 -15.40 10.51 8.66
N LEU A 217 -15.51 11.55 9.49
CA LEU A 217 -14.47 11.94 10.44
C LEU A 217 -14.17 10.86 11.49
N LEU A 218 -15.21 10.18 12.00
CA LEU A 218 -15.04 9.08 12.94
C LEU A 218 -14.40 7.88 12.26
N LEU A 219 -14.75 7.58 11.01
CA LEU A 219 -14.11 6.51 10.24
C LEU A 219 -12.63 6.80 9.96
N LEU A 220 -12.30 8.03 9.56
CA LEU A 220 -10.91 8.47 9.42
C LEU A 220 -10.15 8.34 10.75
N GLY A 221 -10.79 8.71 11.86
CA GLY A 221 -10.24 8.54 13.20
C GLY A 221 -9.97 7.06 13.54
N ILE A 222 -10.91 6.17 13.23
CA ILE A 222 -10.75 4.72 13.45
C ILE A 222 -9.60 4.17 12.60
N LEU A 223 -9.53 4.51 11.31
CA LEU A 223 -8.44 4.10 10.42
C LEU A 223 -7.07 4.54 10.95
N GLY A 224 -6.94 5.82 11.31
CA GLY A 224 -5.69 6.34 11.88
C GLY A 224 -5.34 5.69 13.22
N ILE A 225 -6.33 5.36 14.06
CA ILE A 225 -6.11 4.61 15.31
C ILE A 225 -5.66 3.18 15.00
N MET A 226 -6.21 2.52 13.97
CA MET A 226 -5.80 1.18 13.56
C MET A 226 -4.35 1.16 13.07
N ASP A 227 -3.95 2.14 12.26
CA ASP A 227 -2.55 2.30 11.80
C ASP A 227 -1.62 2.51 12.99
N ALA A 228 -1.96 3.45 13.88
CA ALA A 228 -1.18 3.76 15.07
C ALA A 228 -1.09 2.57 16.03
N LEU A 229 -2.19 1.83 16.19
CA LEU A 229 -2.25 0.62 17.00
C LEU A 229 -1.35 -0.47 16.39
N PHE A 230 -1.46 -0.74 15.09
CA PHE A 230 -0.63 -1.72 14.42
C PHE A 230 0.86 -1.40 14.58
N ILE A 231 1.26 -0.16 14.29
CA ILE A 231 2.64 0.31 14.49
C ILE A 231 3.04 0.18 15.97
N GLY A 232 2.17 0.58 16.90
CA GLY A 232 2.40 0.48 18.34
C GLY A 232 2.62 -0.96 18.82
N LEU A 233 1.81 -1.90 18.34
CA LEU A 233 1.91 -3.32 18.68
C LEU A 233 3.19 -3.94 18.10
N VAL A 234 3.53 -3.64 16.85
CA VAL A 234 4.80 -4.06 16.23
C VAL A 234 5.98 -3.55 17.06
N ARG A 235 5.98 -2.27 17.43
CA ARG A 235 7.04 -1.67 18.25
C ARG A 235 7.12 -2.26 19.65
N ARG A 236 5.98 -2.61 20.24
CA ARG A 236 5.90 -3.18 21.58
C ARG A 236 6.42 -4.61 21.63
N TRP A 237 6.18 -5.41 20.58
CA TRP A 237 6.28 -6.86 20.67
C TRP A 237 7.36 -7.53 19.79
N VAL A 238 7.74 -6.96 18.65
CA VAL A 238 8.69 -7.61 17.72
C VAL A 238 10.13 -7.59 18.21
N GLY A 239 10.54 -6.55 18.95
CA GLY A 239 11.89 -6.42 19.47
C GLY A 239 12.95 -6.06 18.41
N ARG A 240 14.17 -5.69 18.84
CA ARG A 240 15.25 -5.20 17.96
C ARG A 240 16.26 -6.26 17.52
N ALA A 241 16.36 -7.38 18.24
CA ALA A 241 17.32 -8.45 17.97
C ALA A 241 16.65 -9.82 18.06
N ALA A 242 17.20 -10.82 17.36
CA ALA A 242 16.69 -12.20 17.32
C ALA A 242 15.20 -12.30 16.96
N HIS A 243 14.73 -11.41 16.07
CA HIS A 243 13.32 -11.27 15.71
C HIS A 243 12.97 -11.89 14.35
N ASP A 244 13.91 -12.50 13.62
CA ASP A 244 13.64 -13.00 12.27
C ASP A 244 12.47 -14.00 12.21
N PRO A 245 12.33 -14.99 13.12
CA PRO A 245 11.16 -15.88 13.11
C PRO A 245 9.82 -15.16 13.34
N VAL A 246 9.85 -14.09 14.15
CA VAL A 246 8.68 -13.24 14.44
C VAL A 246 8.32 -12.40 13.22
N LEU A 247 9.30 -11.83 12.53
CA LEU A 247 9.10 -11.06 11.30
C LEU A 247 8.62 -11.91 10.13
N VAL A 248 9.16 -13.13 9.96
CA VAL A 248 8.68 -14.09 8.96
C VAL A 248 7.21 -14.42 9.21
N ALA A 249 6.86 -14.70 10.46
CA ALA A 249 5.48 -15.02 10.82
C ALA A 249 4.54 -13.81 10.64
N LEU A 250 4.96 -12.60 11.01
CA LEU A 250 4.22 -11.37 10.76
C LEU A 250 3.98 -11.16 9.25
N ALA A 251 5.01 -11.31 8.43
CA ALA A 251 4.92 -11.18 6.98
C ALA A 251 3.96 -12.22 6.38
N ALA A 252 4.06 -13.49 6.80
CA ALA A 252 3.12 -14.53 6.40
C ALA A 252 1.67 -14.19 6.80
N GLY A 253 1.48 -13.65 8.01
CA GLY A 253 0.20 -13.15 8.49
C GLY A 253 -0.37 -12.02 7.63
N LEU A 254 0.46 -11.07 7.21
CA LEU A 254 0.03 -9.97 6.33
C LEU A 254 -0.35 -10.45 4.92
N ILE A 255 0.30 -11.50 4.40
CA ILE A 255 0.06 -12.04 3.05
C ILE A 255 -1.18 -12.94 3.01
N ALA A 256 -1.35 -13.80 4.00
CA ALA A 256 -2.41 -14.81 4.04
C ALA A 256 -3.83 -14.27 3.73
N PRO A 257 -4.32 -13.17 4.33
CA PRO A 257 -5.65 -12.68 4.07
C PRO A 257 -5.80 -12.10 2.65
N LEU A 258 -4.72 -11.62 2.03
CA LEU A 258 -4.72 -11.17 0.64
C LEU A 258 -4.85 -12.34 -0.33
N CYS A 259 -4.16 -13.45 -0.08
CA CYS A 259 -4.31 -14.65 -0.89
C CYS A 259 -5.76 -15.18 -0.84
N VAL A 260 -6.35 -15.20 0.35
CA VAL A 260 -7.76 -15.61 0.54
C VAL A 260 -8.69 -14.63 -0.19
N TYR A 261 -8.51 -13.33 0.01
CA TYR A 261 -9.32 -12.31 -0.66
C TYR A 261 -9.21 -12.41 -2.19
N GLY A 262 -8.00 -12.54 -2.73
CA GLY A 262 -7.75 -12.69 -4.16
C GLY A 262 -8.42 -13.94 -4.74
N PHE A 263 -8.37 -15.07 -4.02
CA PHE A 263 -9.08 -16.29 -4.42
C PHE A 263 -10.60 -16.09 -4.43
N ILE A 264 -11.16 -15.49 -3.38
CA ILE A 264 -12.60 -15.20 -3.31
C ILE A 264 -13.02 -14.25 -4.43
N ALA A 265 -12.25 -13.18 -4.67
CA ALA A 265 -12.51 -12.22 -5.73
C ALA A 265 -12.53 -12.91 -7.11
N GLN A 266 -11.52 -13.75 -7.40
CA GLN A 266 -11.43 -14.52 -8.63
C GLN A 266 -12.65 -15.43 -8.86
N VAL A 267 -13.07 -16.16 -7.83
CA VAL A 267 -14.23 -17.05 -7.88
C VAL A 267 -15.52 -16.25 -8.07
N SER A 268 -15.66 -15.12 -7.37
CA SER A 268 -16.86 -14.28 -7.37
C SER A 268 -17.06 -13.54 -8.70
N THR A 269 -15.98 -13.22 -9.42
CA THR A 269 -16.03 -12.60 -10.76
C THR A 269 -16.32 -13.60 -11.90
N GLY A 270 -16.62 -14.88 -11.59
CA GLY A 270 -17.03 -15.87 -12.59
C GLY A 270 -15.88 -16.54 -13.36
N LEU A 271 -14.64 -16.46 -12.86
CA LEU A 271 -13.47 -17.15 -13.44
C LEU A 271 -13.23 -18.52 -12.79
N GLY A 272 -14.30 -19.24 -12.49
CA GLY A 272 -14.25 -20.64 -12.03
C GLY A 272 -13.71 -21.58 -13.12
N PRO A 273 -13.24 -22.80 -12.77
CA PRO A 273 -12.79 -23.78 -13.75
C PRO A 273 -13.89 -24.04 -14.78
N PRO A 274 -13.55 -24.33 -16.05
CA PRO A 274 -14.52 -24.43 -17.14
C PRO A 274 -15.59 -25.47 -16.77
N GLY A 275 -16.76 -24.97 -16.38
CA GLY A 275 -17.95 -25.77 -16.18
C GLY A 275 -18.32 -26.40 -17.51
N ARG A 276 -18.31 -27.73 -17.55
CA ARG A 276 -18.75 -28.53 -18.70
C ARG A 276 -20.06 -27.95 -19.24
N TYR A 277 -20.04 -27.51 -20.49
CA TYR A 277 -21.25 -27.32 -21.29
C TYR A 277 -22.07 -28.62 -21.20
N ARG A 278 -23.18 -28.58 -20.44
CA ARG A 278 -24.22 -29.59 -20.58
C ARG A 278 -25.05 -29.17 -21.80
N ARG A 279 -25.00 -30.03 -22.81
CA ARG A 279 -25.98 -30.09 -23.91
C ARG A 279 -27.36 -30.39 -23.35
#